data_AF-A0A537T4D7-F1
#
_entry.id   AF-A0A537T4D7-F1
#
_cell.length_a   1.000
_cell.length_b   1.000
_cell.length_c   1.000
_cell.angle_alpha   90.00
_cell.angle_beta   90.00
_cell.angle_gamma   90.00
#
_symmetry.space_group_name_H-M   'P 1'
#
loop_
_entity.id
_entity.type
_entity.pdbx_description
1 polymer ?
#
loop_
_entity_poly.entity_id
_entity_poly.type
_entity_poly.pdbx_seq_one_letter_code
_entity_poly.pdbx_strand_id
1 'polypeptide(L)' 'MEKRPTIAVIGGTGDLGSALAKRWAAAGYPVVLGSRSKQKAQAAAEA' A
#
# COMPACT_ATOMS: atom_id res chain seq x y z
N MET A 1 18.49 11.22 -9.24
CA MET A 1 17.75 10.35 -8.31
C MET A 1 16.69 9.64 -9.12
N GLU A 2 16.81 8.34 -9.33
CA GLU A 2 15.77 7.60 -10.07
C GLU A 2 14.48 7.55 -9.24
N LYS A 3 13.39 8.02 -9.84
CA LYS A 3 12.07 8.02 -9.20
C LYS A 3 11.55 6.59 -9.25
N ARG A 4 11.47 5.94 -8.10
CA ARG A 4 10.94 4.57 -8.01
C ARG A 4 9.50 4.52 -8.53
N PRO A 5 9.09 3.44 -9.21
CA PRO A 5 7.74 3.31 -9.70
C PRO A 5 6.74 3.26 -8.55
N THR A 6 5.56 3.82 -8.77
CA THR A 6 4.44 3.71 -7.84
C THR A 6 3.81 2.33 -7.94
N ILE A 7 3.58 1.66 -6.81
CA ILE A 7 3.00 0.32 -6.74
C ILE A 7 1.55 0.43 -6.26
N ALA A 8 0.60 -0.08 -7.05
CA ALA A 8 -0.81 -0.18 -6.66
C ALA A 8 -1.13 -1.58 -6.13
N VAL A 9 -1.70 -1.67 -4.92
CA VAL A 9 -2.08 -2.93 -4.28
C VAL A 9 -3.59 -3.05 -4.19
N ILE A 10 -4.19 -3.83 -5.08
CA ILE A 10 -5.64 -4.10 -5.08
C ILE A 10 -5.94 -5.17 -4.02
N GLY A 11 -6.88 -4.89 -3.12
CA GLY A 11 -7.06 -5.71 -1.93
C GLY A 11 -5.99 -5.44 -0.86
N GLY A 12 -5.37 -4.25 -0.90
CA GLY A 12 -4.28 -3.86 -0.01
C GLY A 12 -4.62 -3.81 1.49
N THR A 13 -5.91 -3.93 1.83
CA THR A 13 -6.39 -4.00 3.23
C THR A 13 -6.51 -5.43 3.76
N GLY A 14 -6.21 -6.46 2.97
CA GLY A 14 -6.13 -7.84 3.45
C GLY A 14 -4.78 -8.15 4.11
N ASP A 15 -4.67 -9.32 4.74
CA ASP A 15 -3.46 -9.71 5.49
C ASP A 15 -2.21 -9.71 4.59
N LEU A 16 -2.31 -10.29 3.39
CA LEU A 16 -1.20 -10.30 2.43
C LEU A 16 -0.94 -8.91 1.83
N GLY A 17 -2.00 -8.23 1.40
CA GLY A 17 -1.90 -6.94 0.72
C GLY A 17 -1.25 -5.87 1.59
N SER A 18 -1.62 -5.83 2.88
CA SER A 18 -1.07 -4.90 3.85
C SER A 18 0.40 -5.21 4.17
N ALA A 19 0.76 -6.48 4.36
CA ALA A 19 2.14 -6.89 4.59
C ALA A 19 3.07 -6.54 3.42
N LEU A 20 2.62 -6.75 2.18
CA LEU A 20 3.38 -6.40 0.99
C LEU A 20 3.55 -4.89 0.84
N ALA A 21 2.45 -4.13 1.02
CA ALA A 21 2.48 -2.68 0.98
C ALA A 21 3.47 -2.08 1.99
N LYS A 22 3.48 -2.61 3.22
CA LYS A 22 4.44 -2.20 4.27
C LYS A 22 5.88 -2.44 3.84
N ARG A 23 6.18 -3.60 3.25
CA ARG A 23 7.55 -3.93 2.78
C ARG A 23 8.01 -3.01 1.65
N TRP A 24 7.15 -2.71 0.68
CA TRP A 24 7.49 -1.81 -0.42
C TRP A 24 7.62 -0.34 0.04
N ALA A 25 6.73 0.12 0.93
CA ALA A 25 6.83 1.44 1.52
C ALA A 25 8.13 1.60 2.33
N ALA A 26 8.48 0.61 3.16
CA ALA A 26 9.74 0.58 3.91
C ALA A 26 10.97 0.56 3.00
N ALA A 27 10.87 -0.11 1.84
CA ALA A 27 11.93 -0.07 0.84
C ALA A 27 12.07 1.33 0.22
N GLY A 28 11.06 2.19 0.27
CA GLY A 28 11.06 3.56 -0.29
C GLY A 28 10.26 3.70 -1.59
N TYR A 29 9.42 2.71 -1.94
CA TYR A 29 8.52 2.82 -3.09
C TYR A 29 7.27 3.62 -2.70
N PRO A 30 6.75 4.50 -3.58
CA PRO A 30 5.41 5.05 -3.44
C PRO A 30 4.38 3.91 -3.56
N VAL A 31 3.46 3.79 -2.61
CA VAL A 31 2.45 2.73 -2.58
C VAL A 31 1.03 3.32 -2.54
N VAL A 32 0.12 2.75 -3.33
CA VAL A 32 -1.31 3.10 -3.34
C VAL A 32 -2.12 1.87 -2.93
N LEU A 33 -2.87 1.97 -1.82
CA LEU A 33 -3.75 0.90 -1.35
C LEU A 33 -5.14 1.00 -1.98
N GLY A 34 -5.55 -0.03 -2.71
CA GLY A 34 -6.90 -0.20 -3.22
C GLY A 34 -7.74 -1.10 -2.32
N SER A 35 -8.93 -0.65 -1.94
CA SER A 35 -9.93 -1.45 -1.21
C SER A 35 -11.34 -1.12 -1.64
N ARG A 36 -12.27 -2.04 -1.38
CA ARG A 36 -13.71 -1.82 -1.57
C ARG A 36 -14.28 -0.78 -0.61
N SER A 37 -13.61 -0.56 0.54
CA SER A 37 -13.97 0.48 1.50
C SER A 37 -12.84 1.51 1.57
N LYS A 38 -13.19 2.77 1.32
CA LYS A 38 -12.26 3.90 1.44
C LYS A 38 -11.69 4.03 2.86
N GLN A 39 -12.53 3.88 3.88
CA GLN A 39 -12.08 3.98 5.28
C GLN A 39 -11.06 2.90 5.62
N LYS A 40 -11.27 1.65 5.18
CA LYS A 40 -10.31 0.56 5.41
C LYS A 40 -8.98 0.82 4.73
N ALA A 41 -8.99 1.37 3.51
CA ALA A 41 -7.76 1.71 2.80
C ALA A 41 -6.97 2.81 3.52
N GLN A 42 -7.65 3.85 4.01
CA GLN A 42 -7.02 4.94 4.78
C GLN A 42 -6.42 4.42 6.08
N ALA A 43 -7.20 3.66 6.87
CA ALA A 43 -6.71 3.07 8.12
C ALA A 43 -5.49 2.16 7.90
N ALA A 44 -5.47 1.38 6.81
CA ALA A 44 -4.32 0.54 6.48
C ALA A 44 -3.11 1.31 5.96
N ALA A 45 -3.30 2.49 5.37
CA ALA A 45 -2.22 3.37 4.91
C ALA A 45 -1.59 4.18 6.06
N GLU A 46 -2.36 4.45 7.10
CA GLU A 46 -1.94 5.23 8.28
C GLU A 46 -1.32 4.37 9.40
N ALA A 47 -1.36 3.03 9.28
CA ALA A 47 -0.93 2.06 10.29
C ALA A 47 0.39 1.35 9.96
#